data_AF-A0A559K493-F1
#
_entry.id   AF-A0A559K493-F1
#
_cell.length_a   1.000
_cell.length_b   1.000
_cell.length_c   1.000
_cell.angle_alpha   90.00
_cell.angle_beta   90.00
_cell.angle_gamma   90.00
#
_symmetry.space_group_name_H-M   'P 1'
#
loop_
_entity.id
_entity.type
_entity.pdbx_description
1 polymer ?
#
loop_
_entity_poly.entity_id
_entity_poly.type
_entity_poly.pdbx_seq_one_letter_code
_entity_poly.pdbx_strand_id
1 'polypeptide(L)'
;MYISFYLKLQEGDHYQIKHPEHPYYGRIVRFKQLEYAMQLPLFVFETLDRERVVASCETQFEALPHPESLRFMIDLALQTRDEAWFRELVHRLQQATQGR
;
A
#
# COMPACT_ATOMS: atom_id res chain seq x y z
N MET A 1 -1.71 7.65 24.56
CA MET A 1 -1.62 8.69 23.54
C MET A 1 -0.39 8.42 22.67
N TYR A 2 -0.60 7.84 21.49
CA TYR A 2 0.30 7.93 20.34
C TYR A 2 -0.64 8.11 19.15
N ILE A 3 -0.86 9.38 18.81
CA ILE A 3 -1.65 9.77 17.65
C ILE A 3 -0.86 9.30 16.43
N SER A 4 -1.45 8.37 15.69
CA SER A 4 -1.00 7.84 14.40
C SER A 4 -0.54 8.97 13.49
N PHE A 5 0.76 9.11 13.37
CA PHE A 5 1.39 10.03 12.45
C PHE A 5 1.68 9.23 11.17
N TYR A 6 1.00 9.60 10.08
CA TYR A 6 1.39 9.40 8.66
C TYR A 6 0.69 8.34 7.80
N LEU A 7 -0.21 7.49 8.28
CA LEU A 7 -1.02 6.63 7.39
C LEU A 7 -2.41 7.22 7.19
N LYS A 8 -2.61 7.96 6.09
CA LYS A 8 -3.95 8.21 5.54
C LYS A 8 -4.44 6.89 4.95
N LEU A 9 -5.03 6.04 5.79
CA LEU A 9 -5.66 4.80 5.34
C LEU A 9 -6.98 5.14 4.68
N GLN A 10 -7.12 4.78 3.40
CA GLN A 10 -8.37 4.92 2.68
C GLN A 10 -8.92 3.54 2.31
N GLU A 11 -10.21 3.32 2.57
CA GLU A 11 -10.85 2.07 2.18
C GLU A 11 -10.68 1.86 0.66
N GLY A 12 -10.25 0.67 0.29
CA GLY A 12 -9.99 0.31 -1.11
C GLY A 12 -8.53 0.49 -1.55
N ASP A 13 -7.69 1.15 -0.76
CA ASP A 13 -6.27 1.31 -1.08
C ASP A 13 -5.51 -0.02 -0.97
N HIS A 14 -4.47 -0.14 -1.78
CA HIS A 14 -3.66 -1.35 -1.85
C HIS A 14 -2.41 -1.21 -0.99
N TYR A 15 -2.12 -2.26 -0.24
CA TYR A 15 -0.98 -2.37 0.65
C TYR A 15 -0.27 -3.69 0.41
N GLN A 16 1.00 -3.77 0.78
CA GLN A 16 1.77 -5.01 0.81
C GLN A 16 2.12 -5.36 2.25
N ILE A 17 1.92 -6.62 2.64
CA ILE A 17 2.33 -7.11 3.96
C ILE A 17 3.86 -7.29 3.97
N LYS A 18 4.55 -6.63 4.91
CA LYS A 18 6.02 -6.66 5.03
C LYS A 18 6.57 -7.51 6.17
N HIS A 19 5.71 -8.02 7.05
CA HIS A 19 6.17 -8.81 8.19
C HIS A 19 6.51 -10.25 7.76
N PRO A 20 7.78 -10.71 7.88
CA PRO A 20 8.22 -12.00 7.32
C PRO A 20 7.49 -13.22 7.88
N GLU A 21 7.08 -13.17 9.15
CA GLU A 21 6.37 -14.26 9.81
C GLU A 21 4.85 -14.22 9.58
N HIS A 22 4.35 -13.22 8.86
CA HIS A 22 2.91 -13.11 8.59
C HIS A 22 2.52 -14.08 7.47
N PRO A 23 1.40 -14.83 7.58
CA PRO A 23 0.99 -15.81 6.56
C PRO A 23 0.81 -15.23 5.15
N TYR A 24 0.61 -13.92 5.09
CA TYR A 24 0.39 -13.15 3.87
C TYR A 24 1.61 -12.30 3.47
N TYR A 25 2.81 -12.59 4.00
CA TYR A 25 4.04 -11.85 3.66
C TYR A 25 4.23 -11.71 2.14
N GLY A 26 4.55 -10.50 1.71
CA GLY A 26 4.75 -10.15 0.30
C GLY A 26 3.47 -10.05 -0.53
N ARG A 27 2.29 -10.43 0.00
CA ARG A 27 1.03 -10.35 -0.73
C ARG A 27 0.48 -8.93 -0.74
N ILE A 28 -0.16 -8.61 -1.87
CA ILE A 28 -0.95 -7.39 -2.04
C ILE A 28 -2.33 -7.62 -1.42
N VAL A 29 -2.74 -6.69 -0.57
CA VAL A 29 -4.00 -6.70 0.15
C VAL A 29 -4.68 -5.35 0.04
N ARG A 30 -6.00 -5.33 0.16
CA ARG A 30 -6.80 -4.10 0.07
C ARG A 30 -7.27 -3.69 1.46
N PHE A 31 -7.02 -2.45 1.86
CA PHE A 31 -7.50 -1.96 3.14
C PHE A 31 -9.02 -1.90 3.15
N LYS A 32 -9.62 -2.41 4.22
CA LYS A 32 -11.07 -2.38 4.45
C LYS A 32 -11.42 -1.38 5.50
N GLN A 33 -10.92 -1.58 6.71
CA GLN A 33 -11.34 -0.81 7.86
C GLN A 33 -10.36 -0.96 9.02
N LEU A 34 -10.53 -0.07 9.99
CA LEU A 34 -9.90 -0.18 11.29
C LEU A 34 -10.89 -0.83 12.26
N GLU A 35 -10.45 -1.88 12.95
CA GLU A 35 -11.17 -2.46 14.07
C GLU A 35 -10.41 -2.20 15.37
N TYR A 36 -11.07 -2.41 16.51
CA TYR A 36 -10.47 -2.24 17.82
C TYR A 36 -10.69 -3.49 18.67
N ALA A 37 -9.60 -4.06 19.19
CA ALA A 37 -9.65 -5.15 20.15
C ALA A 37 -8.85 -4.74 21.39
N MET A 38 -9.49 -4.78 22.57
CA MET A 38 -8.85 -4.39 23.84
C MET A 38 -8.16 -3.01 23.77
N GLN A 39 -8.79 -2.03 23.13
CA GLN A 39 -8.26 -0.67 22.90
C GLN A 39 -7.04 -0.58 21.96
N LEU A 40 -6.65 -1.69 21.32
CA LEU A 40 -5.59 -1.71 20.31
C LEU A 40 -6.21 -1.64 18.90
N PRO A 41 -5.67 -0.79 18.00
CA PRO A 41 -6.11 -0.74 16.62
C PRO A 41 -5.67 -2.01 15.87
N LEU A 42 -6.60 -2.57 15.09
CA LEU A 42 -6.38 -3.67 14.18
C LEU A 42 -6.68 -3.19 12.76
N PHE A 43 -5.69 -3.29 11.88
CA PHE A 43 -5.79 -2.91 10.49
C PHE A 43 -6.31 -4.12 9.71
N VAL A 44 -7.54 -4.01 9.18
CA VAL A 44 -8.20 -5.09 8.47
C VAL A 44 -8.05 -4.87 6.98
N PHE A 45 -7.49 -5.89 6.32
CA PHE A 45 -7.33 -5.95 4.88
C PHE A 45 -8.05 -7.18 4.32
N GLU A 46 -8.19 -7.18 3.00
CA GLU A 46 -8.81 -8.26 2.22
C GLU A 46 -7.87 -8.67 1.09
N THR A 47 -7.65 -9.98 0.91
CA THR A 47 -6.93 -10.50 -0.27
C THR A 47 -7.80 -10.45 -1.52
N LEU A 48 -7.22 -10.72 -2.70
CA LEU A 48 -8.00 -10.88 -3.94
C LEU A 48 -9.04 -12.00 -3.84
N ASP A 49 -8.73 -13.06 -3.07
CA ASP A 49 -9.61 -14.20 -2.81
C ASP A 49 -10.64 -13.93 -1.70
N ARG A 50 -10.75 -12.66 -1.24
CA ARG A 50 -11.63 -12.22 -0.15
C ARG A 50 -11.31 -12.82 1.22
N GLU A 51 -10.06 -13.26 1.42
CA GLU A 51 -9.60 -13.69 2.73
C GLU A 51 -9.31 -12.47 3.61
N ARG A 52 -9.70 -12.58 4.88
CA ARG A 52 -9.48 -11.53 5.87
C ARG A 52 -8.04 -11.58 6.37
N VAL A 53 -7.36 -10.45 6.32
CA VAL A 53 -5.98 -10.27 6.76
C VAL A 53 -5.98 -9.20 7.85
N VAL A 54 -5.32 -9.47 8.98
CA VAL A 54 -5.30 -8.55 10.12
C VAL A 54 -3.86 -8.23 10.47
N ALA A 55 -3.52 -6.95 10.46
CA ALA A 55 -2.26 -6.45 11.02
C ALA A 55 -2.54 -5.72 12.33
N SER A 56 -1.69 -5.94 13.33
CA SER A 56 -1.80 -5.30 14.65
C SER A 56 -0.95 -4.05 14.79
N CYS A 57 -0.08 -3.76 13.81
CA CYS A 57 0.74 -2.55 13.80
C CYS A 57 1.06 -2.06 12.38
N GLU A 58 1.34 -0.75 12.28
CA GLU A 58 1.63 -0.06 11.02
C GLU A 58 2.92 -0.53 10.34
N THR A 59 3.84 -1.17 11.08
CA THR A 59 5.09 -1.71 10.51
C THR A 59 4.91 -3.04 9.77
N GLN A 60 3.74 -3.67 9.90
CA GLN A 60 3.45 -4.95 9.24
C GLN A 60 3.04 -4.81 7.78
N PHE A 61 2.78 -3.60 7.29
CA PHE A 61 2.34 -3.34 5.94
C PHE A 61 2.91 -2.03 5.38
N GLU A 62 2.93 -1.89 4.06
CA GLU A 62 3.24 -0.63 3.38
C GLU A 62 2.20 -0.28 2.35
N ALA A 63 1.92 1.01 2.19
CA ALA A 63 1.09 1.50 1.11
C ALA A 63 1.82 1.26 -0.21
N LEU A 64 1.15 0.56 -1.13
CA LEU A 64 1.63 0.51 -2.50
C LEU A 64 1.32 1.87 -3.15
N PRO A 65 2.24 2.42 -3.95
CA PRO A 65 1.93 3.61 -4.71
C PRO A 65 0.71 3.35 -5.57
N HIS A 66 -0.35 4.14 -5.38
CA HIS A 66 -1.60 4.01 -6.11
C HIS A 66 -1.30 4.08 -7.61
N PRO A 67 -1.83 3.18 -8.46
CA PRO A 67 -1.60 3.25 -9.90
C PRO A 67 -2.00 4.61 -10.50
N GLU A 68 -3.02 5.26 -9.93
CA GLU A 68 -3.45 6.61 -10.29
C GLU A 68 -2.48 7.69 -9.79
N SER A 69 -1.91 7.52 -8.60
CA SER A 69 -0.84 8.39 -8.08
C SER A 69 0.46 8.25 -8.87
N LEU A 70 0.81 7.03 -9.31
CA LEU A 70 1.93 6.78 -10.22
C LEU A 70 1.69 7.42 -11.58
N ARG A 71 0.49 7.27 -12.16
CA ARG A 71 0.11 7.96 -13.40
C ARG A 71 0.20 9.48 -13.25
N PHE A 72 -0.35 10.04 -12.17
CA PHE A 72 -0.27 11.47 -11.89
C PHE A 72 1.19 11.95 -11.77
N MET A 73 2.04 11.22 -11.07
CA MET A 73 3.47 11.55 -10.98
C MET A 73 4.20 11.42 -12.32
N ILE A 74 3.83 10.44 -13.15
CA ILE A 74 4.37 10.25 -14.51
C ILE A 74 3.96 11.43 -15.41
N ASP A 75 2.69 11.83 -15.36
CA ASP A 75 2.18 12.99 -16.11
C ASP A 75 2.86 14.29 -15.65
N LEU A 76 3.10 14.43 -14.34
CA LEU A 76 3.83 15.56 -13.78
C LEU A 76 5.30 15.58 -14.21
N ALA A 77 5.97 14.42 -14.21
CA ALA A 77 7.34 14.27 -14.69
C ALA A 77 7.49 14.59 -16.20
N LEU A 78 6.48 14.23 -17.01
CA LEU A 78 6.41 14.61 -18.43
C LEU A 78 6.29 16.14 -18.59
N GLN A 79 5.50 16.80 -17.75
CA GLN A 79 5.34 18.25 -17.78
C GLN A 79 6.62 19.00 -17.35
N THR A 80 7.35 18.48 -16.37
CA THR A 80 8.61 19.08 -15.89
C THR A 80 9.83 18.75 -16.76
N ARG A 81 9.66 17.88 -17.78
CA ARG A 81 10.73 17.38 -18.68
C ARG A 81 11.89 16.70 -17.94
N ASP A 82 11.62 16.14 -16.75
CA ASP A 82 12.61 15.37 -16.01
C ASP A 82 12.60 13.91 -16.49
N GLU A 83 13.44 13.64 -17.49
CA GLU A 83 13.50 12.34 -18.16
C GLU A 83 14.01 11.22 -17.24
N ALA A 84 14.90 11.54 -16.30
CA ALA A 84 15.44 10.56 -15.35
C ALA A 84 14.35 10.13 -14.36
N TRP A 85 13.62 11.10 -13.82
CA TRP A 85 12.53 10.85 -12.89
C TRP A 85 11.36 10.12 -13.57
N PHE A 86 11.02 10.49 -14.80
CA PHE A 86 10.00 9.78 -15.60
C PHE A 86 10.36 8.29 -15.80
N ARG A 87 11.60 7.99 -16.20
CA ARG A 87 12.05 6.60 -16.42
C ARG A 87 11.98 5.78 -15.14
N GLU A 88 12.33 6.37 -14.01
CA GLU A 88 12.23 5.72 -12.70
C GLU A 88 10.77 5.39 -12.34
N LEU A 89 9.86 6.34 -12.54
CA LEU A 89 8.43 6.16 -12.25
C LEU A 89 7.77 5.12 -13.17
N VAL A 90 8.11 5.12 -14.46
CA VAL A 90 7.65 4.10 -15.41
C VAL A 90 8.20 2.72 -15.03
N HIS A 91 9.46 2.64 -14.59
CA HIS A 91 10.05 1.38 -14.13
C HIS A 91 9.34 0.84 -12.87
N ARG A 92 9.07 1.70 -11.89
CA ARG A 92 8.30 1.35 -10.68
C ARG A 92 6.87 0.92 -11.03
N LEU A 93 6.23 1.59 -11.99
CA LEU A 93 4.92 1.18 -12.50
C LEU A 93 5.00 -0.21 -13.12
N GLN A 94 5.96 -0.46 -14.01
CA GLN A 94 6.14 -1.76 -14.67
C GLN A 94 6.40 -2.90 -13.68
N GLN A 95 7.21 -2.67 -12.64
CA GLN A 95 7.42 -3.65 -11.58
C GLN A 95 6.13 -3.93 -10.80
N ALA A 96 5.33 -2.90 -10.51
CA ALA A 96 4.03 -3.05 -9.89
C ALA A 96 3.02 -3.80 -10.78
N THR A 97 3.13 -3.72 -12.11
CA THR A 97 2.27 -4.45 -13.05
C THR A 97 2.74 -5.86 -13.39
N GLN A 98 4.05 -6.13 -13.34
CA GLN A 98 4.65 -7.43 -13.67
C GLN A 98 4.77 -8.38 -12.47
N GLY A 99 4.60 -7.89 -11.24
CA GLY A 99 4.48 -8.72 -10.03
C GLY A 99 3.13 -9.43 -9.88
N ARG A 100 2.51 -9.85 -11.00
CA ARG A 100 1.29 -10.67 -11.06
C ARG A 100 1.61 -12.08 -11.51
#